data_AF-A0AAW1XC38-F1
#
_entry.id   AF-A0AAW1XC38-F1
#
_cell.length_a   1.000
_cell.length_b   1.000
_cell.length_c   1.000
_cell.angle_alpha   90.00
_cell.angle_beta   90.00
_cell.angle_gamma   90.00
#
_symmetry.space_group_name_H-M   'P 1'
#
loop_
_entity.id
_entity.type
_entity.pdbx_description
1 polymer ?
#
loop_
_entity_poly.entity_id
_entity_poly.type
_entity_poly.pdbx_seq_one_letter_code
_entity_poly.pdbx_strand_id
1 'polypeptide(L)'
;MAEVSDIPHPCGRHTLRLEKGYVFIDRNGKHFGYILDWLRTGVVPTLKHNKYTDLKLEADYFQLAGLIDGIHGLNLSFAVVKNVCFSNTLLRETFFENADAEGASFRGADFVGGDHSIKPDLSGANLSNADFTDAKLEGVCLRSATLRYAKFTNTNLKNAILEGADLQGVDLREANTEGATSLKVNIDEIPTLVFRALQQLCGANYGLGIDDLLLFFFPINME
;
A
#
# COMPACT_ATOMS: atom_id res chain seq x y z
N MET A 1 -47.05 24.97 -11.95
CA MET A 1 -46.62 25.20 -10.56
C MET A 1 -46.16 23.85 -10.03
N ALA A 2 -44.88 23.68 -9.75
CA ALA A 2 -44.37 22.48 -9.10
C ALA A 2 -44.44 22.71 -7.58
N GLU A 3 -45.20 21.89 -6.87
CA GLU A 3 -45.27 21.96 -5.40
C GLU A 3 -43.98 21.41 -4.80
N VAL A 4 -43.28 22.26 -4.05
CA VAL A 4 -42.16 21.88 -3.20
C VAL A 4 -42.78 21.38 -1.89
N SER A 5 -42.78 20.07 -1.65
CA SER A 5 -43.14 19.56 -0.33
C SER A 5 -41.95 19.77 0.62
N ASP A 6 -41.94 20.91 1.29
CA ASP A 6 -40.97 21.24 2.34
C ASP A 6 -41.21 20.38 3.58
N ILE A 7 -40.51 19.25 3.67
CA ILE A 7 -40.27 18.59 4.96
C ILE A 7 -38.89 19.06 5.42
N PRO A 8 -38.78 19.86 6.50
CA PRO A 8 -37.50 20.37 6.95
C PRO A 8 -36.68 19.21 7.55
N HIS A 9 -35.71 18.69 6.79
CA HIS A 9 -34.64 17.86 7.33
C HIS A 9 -33.34 18.67 7.36
N PRO A 10 -32.49 18.57 8.39
CA PRO A 10 -31.44 19.55 8.68
C PRO A 10 -30.19 19.44 7.78
N CYS A 11 -30.30 18.89 6.58
CA CYS A 11 -29.13 18.57 5.76
C CYS A 11 -29.42 18.57 4.27
N GLY A 12 -29.59 19.75 3.64
CA GLY A 12 -29.29 20.03 2.22
C GLY A 12 -29.97 19.17 1.12
N ARG A 13 -30.80 18.19 1.47
CA ARG A 13 -31.33 17.15 0.60
C ARG A 13 -32.69 17.62 0.07
N HIS A 14 -32.72 18.06 -1.19
CA HIS A 14 -33.95 18.45 -1.85
C HIS A 14 -34.17 17.55 -3.07
N THR A 15 -35.24 16.77 -3.04
CA THR A 15 -35.67 15.94 -4.16
C THR A 15 -36.86 16.62 -4.79
N LEU A 16 -36.75 17.07 -6.04
CA LEU A 16 -37.88 17.64 -6.77
C LEU A 16 -38.66 16.51 -7.45
N ARG A 17 -39.96 16.42 -7.16
CA ARG A 17 -40.86 15.51 -7.86
C ARG A 17 -41.37 16.19 -9.13
N LEU A 18 -41.01 15.64 -10.28
CA LEU A 18 -41.52 16.02 -11.60
C LEU A 18 -42.49 14.94 -12.09
N GLU A 19 -43.35 15.28 -13.05
CA GLU A 19 -44.30 14.33 -13.67
C GLU A 19 -43.61 13.11 -14.31
N LYS A 20 -42.31 13.18 -14.60
CA LYS A 20 -41.48 12.11 -15.17
C LYS A 20 -40.47 11.47 -14.20
N GLY A 21 -40.51 11.79 -12.91
CA GLY A 21 -39.61 11.20 -11.91
C GLY A 21 -39.02 12.21 -10.93
N TYR A 22 -37.95 11.81 -10.24
CA TYR A 22 -37.25 12.65 -9.26
C TYR A 22 -35.97 13.22 -9.83
N VAL A 23 -35.68 14.49 -9.57
CA VAL A 23 -34.38 15.12 -9.87
C VAL A 23 -33.65 15.41 -8.57
N PHE A 24 -32.44 14.89 -8.46
CA PHE A 24 -31.51 15.19 -7.37
C PHE A 24 -30.71 16.44 -7.71
N ILE A 25 -30.69 17.43 -6.81
CA ILE A 25 -29.95 18.68 -6.99
C ILE A 25 -28.97 18.87 -5.83
N ASP A 26 -27.68 18.65 -6.10
CA ASP A 26 -26.61 18.92 -5.14
C ASP A 26 -26.23 20.40 -5.13
N ARG A 27 -26.98 21.22 -4.36
CA ARG A 27 -26.75 22.68 -4.30
C ARG A 27 -25.49 23.09 -3.54
N ASN A 28 -24.95 22.24 -2.67
CA ASN A 28 -23.78 22.59 -1.85
C ASN A 28 -22.46 22.02 -2.42
N GLY A 29 -22.54 21.21 -3.47
CA GLY A 29 -21.39 20.59 -4.14
C GLY A 29 -20.61 19.62 -3.26
N LYS A 30 -21.17 19.21 -2.11
CA LYS A 30 -20.51 18.27 -1.18
C LYS A 30 -20.82 16.83 -1.49
N HIS A 31 -21.93 16.54 -2.18
CA HIS A 31 -22.28 15.18 -2.54
C HIS A 31 -21.36 14.69 -3.65
N PHE A 32 -21.21 15.49 -4.71
CA PHE A 32 -20.35 15.14 -5.85
C PHE A 32 -19.00 15.85 -5.85
N GLY A 33 -18.60 16.49 -4.74
CA GLY A 33 -17.40 17.34 -4.70
C GLY A 33 -16.14 16.63 -5.19
N TYR A 34 -15.96 15.39 -4.77
CA TYR A 34 -14.82 14.56 -5.18
C TYR A 34 -14.82 14.20 -6.67
N ILE A 35 -15.98 13.86 -7.22
CA ILE A 35 -16.13 13.61 -8.66
C ILE A 35 -15.88 14.89 -9.46
N LEU A 36 -16.44 16.02 -9.00
CA LEU A 36 -16.28 17.31 -9.69
C LEU A 36 -14.83 17.79 -9.64
N ASP A 37 -14.13 17.59 -8.53
CA ASP A 37 -12.72 17.95 -8.40
C ASP A 37 -11.84 17.04 -9.28
N TRP A 38 -12.14 15.74 -9.34
CA TRP A 38 -11.47 14.83 -10.27
C TRP A 38 -11.74 15.21 -11.73
N LEU A 39 -12.99 15.51 -12.12
CA LEU A 39 -13.32 15.93 -13.49
C LEU A 39 -12.60 17.23 -13.88
N ARG A 40 -12.31 18.11 -12.91
CA ARG A 40 -11.57 19.37 -13.15
C ARG A 40 -10.06 19.16 -13.24
N THR A 41 -9.50 18.27 -12.44
CA THR A 41 -8.05 18.19 -12.21
C THR A 41 -7.41 16.93 -12.79
N GLY A 42 -8.19 15.88 -13.04
CA GLY A 42 -7.72 14.53 -13.34
C GLY A 42 -7.08 13.81 -12.15
N VAL A 43 -6.98 14.46 -10.98
CA VAL A 43 -6.29 13.92 -9.81
C VAL A 43 -7.29 13.17 -8.92
N VAL A 44 -6.97 11.93 -8.58
CA VAL A 44 -7.78 11.13 -7.65
C VAL A 44 -7.72 11.78 -6.27
N PRO A 45 -8.87 12.15 -5.67
CA PRO A 45 -8.89 12.86 -4.39
C PRO A 45 -8.35 11.96 -3.28
N THR A 46 -7.57 12.54 -2.36
CA THR A 46 -7.03 11.85 -1.18
C THR A 46 -8.07 11.82 -0.06
N LEU A 47 -8.65 10.65 0.22
CA LEU A 47 -9.76 10.48 1.17
C LEU A 47 -9.43 9.53 2.32
N LYS A 48 -10.25 9.60 3.37
CA LYS A 48 -10.29 8.52 4.37
C LYS A 48 -10.92 7.28 3.76
N HIS A 49 -10.56 6.10 4.25
CA HIS A 49 -10.96 4.82 3.64
C HIS A 49 -12.48 4.71 3.41
N ASN A 50 -13.29 5.01 4.42
CA ASN A 50 -14.75 4.96 4.34
C ASN A 50 -15.36 5.85 3.26
N LYS A 51 -14.62 6.88 2.79
CA LYS A 51 -15.04 7.78 1.72
C LYS A 51 -14.63 7.32 0.33
N TYR A 52 -13.70 6.38 0.20
CA TYR A 52 -13.42 5.76 -1.08
C TYR A 52 -14.50 4.77 -1.51
N THR A 53 -15.15 4.07 -0.58
CA THR A 53 -16.29 3.21 -0.91
C THR A 53 -17.44 4.01 -1.50
N ASP A 54 -17.78 5.15 -0.87
CA ASP A 54 -18.77 6.10 -1.38
C ASP A 54 -18.37 6.59 -2.78
N LEU A 55 -17.11 7.02 -2.95
CA LEU A 55 -16.60 7.52 -4.23
C LEU A 55 -16.56 6.45 -5.33
N LYS A 56 -16.22 5.20 -5.02
CA LYS A 56 -16.24 4.06 -5.96
C LYS A 56 -17.65 3.84 -6.49
N LEU A 57 -18.66 3.79 -5.61
CA LEU A 57 -20.06 3.61 -5.99
C LEU A 57 -20.56 4.75 -6.89
N GLU A 58 -20.21 5.99 -6.55
CA GLU A 58 -20.57 7.13 -7.39
C GLU A 58 -19.83 7.09 -8.74
N ALA A 59 -18.52 6.81 -8.76
CA ALA A 59 -17.74 6.72 -9.98
C ALA A 59 -18.25 5.61 -10.92
N ASP A 60 -18.63 4.46 -10.37
CA ASP A 60 -19.25 3.35 -11.11
C ASP A 60 -20.62 3.73 -11.68
N TYR A 61 -21.47 4.36 -10.87
CA TYR A 61 -22.77 4.88 -11.30
C TYR A 61 -22.65 5.84 -12.49
N PHE A 62 -21.64 6.72 -12.46
CA PHE A 62 -21.37 7.69 -13.53
C PHE A 62 -20.43 7.15 -14.63
N GLN A 63 -20.04 5.87 -14.57
CA GLN A 63 -19.17 5.21 -15.56
C GLN A 63 -17.84 5.93 -15.78
N LEU A 64 -17.24 6.43 -14.70
CA LEU A 64 -15.99 7.19 -14.73
C LEU A 64 -14.79 6.24 -14.65
N ALA A 65 -14.55 5.45 -15.71
CA ALA A 65 -13.51 4.43 -15.74
C ALA A 65 -12.12 4.93 -15.28
N GLY A 66 -11.70 6.12 -15.71
CA GLY A 66 -10.40 6.67 -15.27
C GLY A 66 -10.33 7.03 -13.78
N LEU A 67 -11.45 7.39 -13.15
CA LEU A 67 -11.53 7.59 -11.70
C LEU A 67 -11.56 6.24 -10.97
N ILE A 68 -12.31 5.29 -11.51
CA ILE A 68 -12.37 3.90 -11.02
C ILE A 68 -10.96 3.31 -11.05
N ASP A 69 -10.25 3.33 -12.18
CA ASP A 69 -8.87 2.84 -12.31
C ASP A 69 -7.92 3.56 -11.33
N GLY A 70 -8.08 4.88 -11.21
CA GLY A 70 -7.31 5.67 -10.25
C GLY A 70 -7.59 5.32 -8.78
N ILE A 71 -8.76 4.76 -8.45
CA ILE A 71 -9.12 4.32 -7.10
C ILE A 71 -8.83 2.82 -6.89
N HIS A 72 -8.99 1.99 -7.91
CA HIS A 72 -8.85 0.52 -7.89
C HIS A 72 -7.40 0.03 -7.97
N GLY A 73 -6.45 0.96 -8.12
CA GLY A 73 -5.03 0.64 -8.20
C GLY A 73 -4.56 0.43 -9.63
N LEU A 74 -3.27 0.68 -9.82
CA LEU A 74 -2.57 0.51 -11.10
C LEU A 74 -2.11 -0.95 -11.24
N ASN A 75 -2.45 -1.58 -12.35
CA ASN A 75 -1.81 -2.82 -12.78
C ASN A 75 -0.55 -2.48 -13.60
N LEU A 76 0.59 -2.65 -12.97
CA LEU A 76 1.94 -2.50 -13.52
C LEU A 76 2.66 -3.85 -13.59
N SER A 77 1.93 -4.97 -13.53
CA SER A 77 2.52 -6.29 -13.66
C SER A 77 3.29 -6.39 -14.98
N PHE A 78 4.50 -6.93 -14.93
CA PHE A 78 5.44 -7.02 -16.05
C PHE A 78 5.87 -5.67 -16.67
N ALA A 79 5.47 -4.54 -16.08
CA ALA A 79 5.84 -3.23 -16.61
C ALA A 79 7.30 -2.89 -16.28
N VAL A 80 7.91 -2.06 -17.13
CA VAL A 80 9.25 -1.49 -16.87
C VAL A 80 9.06 -0.05 -16.38
N VAL A 81 9.31 0.17 -15.09
CA VAL A 81 9.15 1.45 -14.39
C VAL A 81 10.42 1.81 -13.59
N LYS A 82 11.59 1.55 -14.18
CA LYS A 82 12.88 1.88 -13.58
C LYS A 82 13.02 3.36 -13.30
N ASN A 83 13.54 3.69 -12.12
CA ASN A 83 13.79 5.07 -11.68
C ASN A 83 12.55 5.99 -11.73
N VAL A 84 11.35 5.41 -11.74
CA VAL A 84 10.10 6.18 -11.73
C VAL A 84 9.82 6.68 -10.31
N CYS A 85 9.29 7.89 -10.21
CA CYS A 85 8.90 8.50 -8.94
C CYS A 85 7.41 8.24 -8.65
N PHE A 86 7.15 7.41 -7.65
CA PHE A 86 5.85 7.16 -7.03
C PHE A 86 5.79 7.74 -5.60
N SER A 87 6.52 8.82 -5.33
CA SER A 87 6.59 9.36 -3.97
C SER A 87 5.25 9.99 -3.58
N ASN A 88 4.76 9.69 -2.38
CA ASN A 88 3.49 10.15 -1.82
C ASN A 88 2.26 9.79 -2.69
N THR A 89 2.35 8.75 -3.53
CA THR A 89 1.22 8.29 -4.32
C THR A 89 0.36 7.30 -3.53
N LEU A 90 -0.91 7.19 -3.93
CA LEU A 90 -1.80 6.15 -3.46
C LEU A 90 -1.60 4.94 -4.39
N LEU A 91 -1.00 3.88 -3.87
CA LEU A 91 -0.75 2.62 -4.56
C LEU A 91 -1.57 1.50 -3.92
N ARG A 92 -2.80 1.83 -3.55
CA ARG A 92 -3.75 0.88 -2.97
C ARG A 92 -4.20 -0.06 -4.07
N GLU A 93 -4.29 -1.35 -3.75
CA GLU A 93 -4.78 -2.37 -4.70
C GLU A 93 -3.92 -2.43 -5.99
N THR A 94 -2.67 -1.95 -5.98
CA THR A 94 -1.77 -2.00 -7.14
C THR A 94 -1.08 -3.36 -7.29
N PHE A 95 -0.85 -3.75 -8.53
CA PHE A 95 -0.11 -4.96 -8.89
C PHE A 95 1.19 -4.58 -9.59
N PHE A 96 2.33 -4.99 -9.04
CA PHE A 96 3.67 -4.90 -9.61
C PHE A 96 4.25 -6.29 -9.84
N GLU A 97 3.40 -7.30 -10.02
CA GLU A 97 3.85 -8.69 -10.18
C GLU A 97 4.86 -8.79 -11.33
N ASN A 98 6.06 -9.28 -11.04
CA ASN A 98 7.18 -9.38 -12.00
C ASN A 98 7.54 -8.06 -12.72
N ALA A 99 7.17 -6.90 -12.16
CA ALA A 99 7.54 -5.60 -12.70
C ALA A 99 9.03 -5.30 -12.50
N ASP A 100 9.61 -4.53 -13.42
CA ASP A 100 10.96 -4.00 -13.28
C ASP A 100 10.92 -2.56 -12.78
N ALA A 101 10.97 -2.40 -11.46
CA ALA A 101 10.90 -1.14 -10.72
C ALA A 101 12.24 -0.79 -10.05
N GLU A 102 13.35 -1.21 -10.66
CA GLU A 102 14.70 -0.90 -10.18
C GLU A 102 14.90 0.60 -9.98
N GLY A 103 15.37 0.99 -8.80
CA GLY A 103 15.64 2.39 -8.45
C GLY A 103 14.39 3.28 -8.33
N ALA A 104 13.19 2.71 -8.38
CA ALA A 104 11.96 3.50 -8.24
C ALA A 104 11.84 4.08 -6.82
N SER A 105 11.26 5.28 -6.72
CA SER A 105 11.01 5.95 -5.45
C SER A 105 9.55 5.77 -5.03
N PHE A 106 9.33 5.10 -3.91
CA PHE A 106 8.04 4.89 -3.26
C PHE A 106 7.95 5.64 -1.92
N ARG A 107 8.75 6.70 -1.75
CA ARG A 107 8.84 7.45 -0.49
C ARG A 107 7.47 7.97 -0.07
N GLY A 108 7.03 7.64 1.13
CA GLY A 108 5.71 8.04 1.65
C GLY A 108 4.51 7.46 0.89
N ALA A 109 4.72 6.50 -0.01
CA ALA A 109 3.63 5.89 -0.76
C ALA A 109 2.71 5.07 0.16
N ASP A 110 1.42 5.10 -0.14
CA ASP A 110 0.39 4.39 0.62
C ASP A 110 -0.10 3.17 -0.17
N PHE A 111 0.39 1.99 0.20
CA PHE A 111 -0.06 0.71 -0.35
C PHE A 111 -1.20 0.10 0.49
N VAL A 112 -1.59 0.70 1.62
CA VAL A 112 -2.60 0.12 2.50
C VAL A 112 -4.00 0.50 2.00
N GLY A 113 -4.66 -0.46 1.36
CA GLY A 113 -6.10 -0.41 1.11
C GLY A 113 -6.85 -0.60 2.42
N GLY A 114 -7.88 0.20 2.68
CA GLY A 114 -8.58 0.12 3.97
C GLY A 114 -9.64 -0.99 4.06
N ASP A 115 -9.91 -1.68 2.95
CA ASP A 115 -10.59 -2.97 2.98
C ASP A 115 -9.51 -4.00 2.69
N HIS A 116 -9.15 -4.80 3.69
CA HIS A 116 -8.09 -5.80 3.63
C HIS A 116 -8.38 -6.94 2.62
N SER A 117 -9.38 -6.79 1.74
CA SER A 117 -9.79 -7.79 0.76
C SER A 117 -8.81 -7.93 -0.41
N ILE A 118 -8.12 -6.85 -0.79
CA ILE A 118 -7.10 -6.88 -1.85
C ILE A 118 -5.80 -6.29 -1.30
N LYS A 119 -4.79 -7.16 -1.20
CA LYS A 119 -3.43 -6.77 -0.80
C LYS A 119 -2.64 -6.40 -2.06
N PRO A 120 -1.86 -5.31 -2.03
CA PRO A 120 -0.91 -5.01 -3.10
C PRO A 120 0.04 -6.18 -3.29
N ASP A 121 0.26 -6.54 -4.55
CA ASP A 121 1.12 -7.64 -4.94
C ASP A 121 2.34 -7.12 -5.68
N LEU A 122 3.50 -7.25 -5.06
CA LEU A 122 4.82 -6.91 -5.61
C LEU A 122 5.67 -8.19 -5.75
N SER A 123 5.02 -9.36 -5.85
CA SER A 123 5.74 -10.63 -5.97
C SER A 123 6.55 -10.73 -7.26
N GLY A 124 7.75 -11.28 -7.16
CA GLY A 124 8.69 -11.40 -8.27
C GLY A 124 9.23 -10.07 -8.82
N ALA A 125 8.82 -8.92 -8.28
CA ALA A 125 9.25 -7.61 -8.77
C ALA A 125 10.76 -7.40 -8.57
N ASN A 126 11.41 -6.77 -9.55
CA ASN A 126 12.74 -6.20 -9.34
C ASN A 126 12.60 -4.82 -8.71
N LEU A 127 12.92 -4.74 -7.42
CA LEU A 127 12.88 -3.55 -6.57
C LEU A 127 14.28 -3.19 -6.06
N SER A 128 15.32 -3.65 -6.78
CA SER A 128 16.70 -3.34 -6.42
C SER A 128 16.91 -1.83 -6.37
N ASN A 129 17.59 -1.33 -5.33
CA ASN A 129 17.83 0.10 -5.09
C ASN A 129 16.56 0.97 -4.91
N ALA A 130 15.38 0.37 -4.76
CA ALA A 130 14.15 1.13 -4.56
C ALA A 130 14.11 1.84 -3.18
N ASP A 131 13.42 2.97 -3.11
CA ASP A 131 13.29 3.76 -1.88
C ASP A 131 11.85 3.74 -1.34
N PHE A 132 11.62 2.98 -0.27
CA PHE A 132 10.34 2.88 0.46
C PHE A 132 10.34 3.69 1.77
N THR A 133 11.24 4.66 1.93
CA THR A 133 11.30 5.49 3.15
C THR A 133 9.92 6.09 3.47
N ASP A 134 9.45 5.94 4.71
CA ASP A 134 8.13 6.41 5.19
C ASP A 134 6.90 5.75 4.50
N ALA A 135 7.08 4.71 3.69
CA ALA A 135 5.98 4.05 3.00
C ALA A 135 5.10 3.21 3.95
N LYS A 136 3.85 3.00 3.56
CA LYS A 136 2.91 2.10 4.26
C LYS A 136 2.74 0.83 3.44
N LEU A 137 3.27 -0.28 3.93
CA LEU A 137 3.34 -1.59 3.26
C LEU A 137 2.71 -2.70 4.11
N GLU A 138 1.75 -2.36 4.98
CA GLU A 138 1.11 -3.35 5.84
C GLU A 138 0.42 -4.43 5.01
N GLY A 139 0.77 -5.68 5.28
CA GLY A 139 0.20 -6.85 4.62
C GLY A 139 0.65 -7.09 3.18
N VAL A 140 1.60 -6.31 2.65
CA VAL A 140 2.05 -6.40 1.25
C VAL A 140 2.62 -7.79 0.91
N CYS A 141 2.40 -8.25 -0.32
CA CYS A 141 3.06 -9.45 -0.84
C CYS A 141 4.36 -9.06 -1.58
N LEU A 142 5.51 -9.49 -1.06
CA LEU A 142 6.85 -9.32 -1.62
C LEU A 142 7.52 -10.67 -1.89
N ARG A 143 6.73 -11.74 -2.06
CA ARG A 143 7.25 -13.10 -2.31
C ARG A 143 8.16 -13.11 -3.54
N SER A 144 9.34 -13.70 -3.41
CA SER A 144 10.35 -13.81 -4.48
C SER A 144 10.79 -12.48 -5.10
N ALA A 145 10.51 -11.34 -4.47
CA ALA A 145 10.94 -10.03 -4.98
C ALA A 145 12.45 -9.86 -4.81
N THR A 146 13.09 -9.16 -5.75
CA THR A 146 14.49 -8.75 -5.60
C THR A 146 14.56 -7.39 -4.94
N LEU A 147 15.00 -7.32 -3.68
CA LEU A 147 15.03 -6.10 -2.86
C LEU A 147 16.44 -5.58 -2.62
N ARG A 148 17.44 -6.03 -3.39
CA ARG A 148 18.85 -5.72 -3.12
C ARG A 148 19.08 -4.21 -2.96
N TYR A 149 19.71 -3.82 -1.86
CA TYR A 149 20.00 -2.41 -1.53
C TYR A 149 18.78 -1.48 -1.45
N ALA A 150 17.57 -2.01 -1.33
CA ALA A 150 16.36 -1.22 -1.13
C ALA A 150 16.33 -0.59 0.28
N LYS A 151 15.69 0.57 0.40
CA LYS A 151 15.56 1.32 1.64
C LYS A 151 14.15 1.23 2.20
N PHE A 152 14.01 0.78 3.44
CA PHE A 152 12.75 0.67 4.18
C PHE A 152 12.81 1.46 5.49
N THR A 153 13.51 2.60 5.50
CA THR A 153 13.63 3.43 6.70
C THR A 153 12.26 3.97 7.12
N ASN A 154 11.89 3.77 8.39
CA ASN A 154 10.59 4.21 8.94
C ASN A 154 9.36 3.66 8.17
N THR A 155 9.48 2.47 7.57
CA THR A 155 8.41 1.85 6.78
C THR A 155 7.55 0.91 7.64
N ASN A 156 6.23 0.88 7.41
CA ASN A 156 5.36 -0.12 8.05
C ASN A 156 5.25 -1.39 7.19
N LEU A 157 5.95 -2.45 7.58
CA LEU A 157 5.94 -3.80 6.97
C LEU A 157 5.17 -4.83 7.81
N LYS A 158 4.29 -4.38 8.71
CA LYS A 158 3.50 -5.28 9.56
C LYS A 158 2.76 -6.31 8.69
N ASN A 159 2.82 -7.59 9.05
CA ASN A 159 2.19 -8.70 8.32
C ASN A 159 2.60 -8.85 6.84
N ALA A 160 3.72 -8.25 6.41
CA ALA A 160 4.23 -8.40 5.04
C ALA A 160 4.71 -9.83 4.76
N ILE A 161 4.56 -10.29 3.52
CA ILE A 161 5.00 -11.62 3.08
C ILE A 161 6.29 -11.47 2.29
N LEU A 162 7.42 -11.92 2.82
CA LEU A 162 8.76 -11.76 2.24
C LEU A 162 9.37 -13.10 1.77
N GLU A 163 8.52 -14.11 1.55
CA GLU A 163 8.97 -15.46 1.24
C GLU A 163 9.83 -15.55 -0.02
N GLY A 164 11.09 -15.97 0.13
CA GLY A 164 12.02 -16.08 -0.99
C GLY A 164 12.51 -14.74 -1.55
N ALA A 165 12.23 -13.62 -0.88
CA ALA A 165 12.73 -12.31 -1.29
C ALA A 165 14.26 -12.21 -1.08
N ASP A 166 14.94 -11.58 -2.04
CA ASP A 166 16.37 -11.30 -1.93
C ASP A 166 16.60 -9.98 -1.20
N LEU A 167 17.02 -10.07 0.07
CA LEU A 167 17.20 -8.95 0.98
C LEU A 167 18.67 -8.47 1.09
N GLN A 168 19.55 -8.84 0.16
CA GLN A 168 20.97 -8.47 0.23
C GLN A 168 21.15 -6.94 0.31
N GLY A 169 21.76 -6.46 1.39
CA GLY A 169 22.05 -5.03 1.57
C GLY A 169 20.83 -4.14 1.85
N VAL A 170 19.66 -4.71 2.16
CA VAL A 170 18.45 -3.93 2.51
C VAL A 170 18.64 -3.15 3.81
N ASP A 171 18.16 -1.91 3.82
CA ASP A 171 18.12 -1.07 5.01
C ASP A 171 16.71 -1.10 5.66
N LEU A 172 16.56 -1.86 6.75
CA LEU A 172 15.32 -1.98 7.54
C LEU A 172 15.33 -1.12 8.82
N ARG A 173 16.22 -0.13 8.94
CA ARG A 173 16.28 0.71 10.17
C ARG A 173 14.92 1.35 10.44
N GLU A 174 14.43 1.20 11.67
CA GLU A 174 13.16 1.79 12.13
C GLU A 174 11.91 1.26 11.38
N ALA A 175 12.03 0.18 10.59
CA ALA A 175 10.88 -0.46 9.97
C ALA A 175 10.06 -1.24 11.01
N ASN A 176 8.74 -1.15 10.94
CA ASN A 176 7.86 -2.04 11.71
C ASN A 176 7.67 -3.35 10.95
N THR A 177 8.28 -4.44 11.42
CA THR A 177 8.22 -5.75 10.77
C THR A 177 7.43 -6.79 11.57
N GLU A 178 6.57 -6.36 12.50
CA GLU A 178 5.74 -7.24 13.32
C GLU A 178 4.90 -8.20 12.43
N GLY A 179 4.99 -9.51 12.66
CA GLY A 179 4.21 -10.50 11.92
C GLY A 179 4.63 -10.71 10.46
N ALA A 180 5.73 -10.12 9.99
CA ALA A 180 6.24 -10.37 8.65
C ALA A 180 6.73 -11.83 8.50
N THR A 181 6.28 -12.52 7.45
CA THR A 181 6.55 -13.96 7.25
C THR A 181 7.68 -14.16 6.24
N SER A 182 8.74 -14.86 6.68
CA SER A 182 9.90 -15.33 5.89
C SER A 182 11.18 -14.50 5.90
N LEU A 183 11.80 -14.37 7.08
CA LEU A 183 13.23 -14.08 7.15
C LEU A 183 14.03 -15.37 7.24
N LYS A 184 14.18 -16.04 6.10
CA LYS A 184 15.26 -17.01 5.92
C LYS A 184 16.47 -16.24 5.39
N VAL A 185 17.04 -15.37 6.22
CA VAL A 185 18.22 -14.60 5.83
C VAL A 185 19.42 -15.53 5.87
N ASN A 186 20.15 -15.61 4.75
CA ASN A 186 21.40 -16.34 4.69
C ASN A 186 22.42 -15.62 5.59
N ILE A 187 22.79 -16.26 6.71
CA ILE A 187 23.52 -15.62 7.83
C ILE A 187 24.97 -15.28 7.43
N ASP A 188 25.45 -15.87 6.34
CA ASP A 188 26.84 -15.78 5.90
C ASP A 188 27.23 -14.43 5.25
N GLU A 189 26.27 -13.57 4.88
CA GLU A 189 26.52 -12.30 4.20
C GLU A 189 26.01 -11.06 4.95
N ILE A 190 25.72 -11.16 6.24
CA ILE A 190 24.99 -10.11 6.97
C ILE A 190 25.93 -9.03 7.53
N PRO A 191 25.83 -7.75 7.10
CA PRO A 191 26.49 -6.64 7.79
C PRO A 191 25.90 -6.45 9.19
N THR A 192 26.72 -6.03 10.16
CA THR A 192 26.36 -5.91 11.59
C THR A 192 25.06 -5.13 11.89
N LEU A 193 24.63 -4.25 10.98
CA LEU A 193 23.36 -3.52 11.03
C LEU A 193 22.13 -4.41 10.79
N VAL A 194 22.21 -5.38 9.88
CA VAL A 194 21.11 -6.31 9.57
C VAL A 194 20.96 -7.37 10.68
N PHE A 195 22.04 -7.69 11.40
CA PHE A 195 21.98 -8.55 12.59
C PHE A 195 21.05 -7.99 13.69
N ARG A 196 21.04 -6.66 13.88
CA ARG A 196 20.13 -6.00 14.85
C ARG A 196 18.67 -6.01 14.38
N ALA A 197 18.43 -5.88 13.08
CA ALA A 197 17.10 -6.02 12.50
C ALA A 197 16.58 -7.46 12.64
N LEU A 198 17.44 -8.46 12.43
CA LEU A 198 17.11 -9.87 12.63
C LEU A 198 16.83 -10.23 14.09
N GLN A 199 17.52 -9.62 15.06
CA GLN A 199 17.18 -9.78 16.47
C GLN A 199 15.75 -9.31 16.80
N GLN A 200 15.28 -8.22 16.17
CA GLN A 200 13.90 -7.74 16.33
C GLN A 200 12.87 -8.69 15.69
N LEU A 201 13.27 -9.39 14.63
CA LEU A 201 12.44 -10.33 13.88
C LEU A 201 12.34 -11.71 14.51
N CYS A 202 13.45 -12.27 15.01
CA CYS A 202 13.48 -13.57 15.68
C CYS A 202 12.77 -13.53 17.05
N GLY A 203 12.84 -12.40 17.77
CA GLY A 203 12.15 -12.20 19.04
C GLY A 203 10.62 -12.23 18.94
N ALA A 204 10.05 -12.06 17.74
CA ALA A 204 8.61 -11.97 17.54
C ALA A 204 7.93 -13.30 17.17
N ASN A 205 8.65 -14.34 16.74
CA ASN A 205 7.98 -15.50 16.10
C ASN A 205 8.45 -16.91 16.49
N TYR A 206 9.51 -17.11 17.29
CA TYR A 206 9.98 -18.48 17.55
C TYR A 206 10.21 -18.87 19.01
N GLY A 207 10.09 -17.97 19.99
CA GLY A 207 10.33 -18.33 21.40
C GLY A 207 11.76 -18.87 21.67
N LEU A 208 12.67 -18.71 20.71
CA LEU A 208 14.07 -19.06 20.86
C LEU A 208 14.72 -17.94 21.69
N GLY A 209 15.29 -18.34 22.82
CA GLY A 209 16.01 -17.43 23.70
C GLY A 209 17.19 -16.82 22.96
N ILE A 210 17.63 -15.65 23.40
CA ILE A 210 18.84 -14.99 22.90
C ILE A 210 20.06 -15.94 23.03
N ASP A 211 19.98 -16.91 23.94
CA ASP A 211 20.99 -17.96 24.18
C ASP A 211 21.03 -19.03 23.07
N ASP A 212 19.94 -19.30 22.34
CA ASP A 212 19.93 -20.26 21.22
C ASP A 212 20.62 -19.69 19.97
N LEU A 213 20.74 -18.36 19.88
CA LEU A 213 21.54 -17.72 18.83
C LEU A 213 23.05 -17.94 19.04
N LEU A 214 23.52 -18.04 20.29
CA LEU A 214 24.96 -18.22 20.59
C LEU A 214 25.50 -19.58 20.14
N LEU A 215 24.66 -20.60 20.03
CA LEU A 215 25.04 -21.93 19.55
C LEU A 215 25.39 -21.95 18.05
N PHE A 216 25.00 -20.94 17.28
CA PHE A 216 25.39 -20.79 15.88
C PHE A 216 26.65 -19.94 15.68
N PHE A 217 27.17 -19.26 16.72
CA PHE A 217 28.28 -18.30 16.60
C PHE A 217 29.64 -18.80 17.07
N PHE A 218 29.73 -19.96 17.72
CA PHE A 218 31.01 -20.59 18.03
C PHE A 218 31.06 -21.99 17.43
N PRO A 219 31.96 -22.31 16.48
CA PRO A 219 32.29 -23.68 16.22
C PRO A 219 32.90 -24.22 17.51
N ILE A 220 32.18 -25.09 18.20
CA ILE A 220 32.77 -25.94 19.22
C ILE A 220 33.70 -26.89 18.47
N ASN A 221 34.93 -26.45 18.22
CA ASN A 221 36.04 -27.37 17.99
C ASN A 221 36.28 -28.06 19.34
N MET A 222 35.62 -29.20 19.55
CA MET A 222 36.12 -30.21 20.48
C MET A 222 37.12 -31.07 19.69
N GLU A 223 38.40 -30.78 19.88
CA GLU A 223 39.40 -31.85 20.07
C GLU A 223 39.45 -32.21 21.56
#